data_AF-A0A8S1D1H9-F1
#
_entry.id   AF-A0A8S1D1H9-F1
#
_cell.length_a   1.000
_cell.length_b   1.000
_cell.length_c   1.000
_cell.angle_alpha   90.00
_cell.angle_beta   90.00
_cell.angle_gamma   90.00
#
_symmetry.space_group_name_H-M   'P 1'
#
loop_
_entity.id
_entity.type
_entity.pdbx_description
1 polymer ?
#
loop_
_entity_poly.entity_id
_entity_poly.type
_entity_poly.pdbx_seq_one_letter_code
_entity_poly.pdbx_strand_id
1 'polypeptide(L)'
;MGIEILSFTIKDVYDDVQYLASLGKAQTANVKRDADIGVAQANRDAGIKEAECERAAMDIKYNTDTKIEDNSRMFKLQKANFDKEINTAKAEAQLAYELQAAKIRQRIRNEEIQIEVVERRKQIEVEQQEVQRKERELSSTVRLPAEAESYRVQMIAEGKRTQTVASAQAEAEKIKKLGSAEAYAIEAVGKAEAERMRMKAAVYKQYGEAAIMSLVLEALPKIAAEVSAPLAKTEEIVLLSGENTGTAEIARLAGQIPPALHALTGVDISKVLSKLPGAK
;
A
#
# COMPACT_ATOMS: atom_id res chain seq x y z
N MET A 1 -40.01 -66.02 175.91
CA MET A 1 -40.80 -65.24 174.94
C MET A 1 -40.05 -65.32 173.61
N GLY A 2 -40.54 -66.16 172.69
CA GLY A 2 -39.85 -66.54 171.46
C GLY A 2 -40.49 -65.91 170.22
N ILE A 3 -39.78 -64.97 169.60
CA ILE A 3 -39.98 -64.57 168.21
C ILE A 3 -38.58 -64.45 167.60
N GLU A 4 -38.32 -65.22 166.54
CA GLU A 4 -37.09 -65.20 165.75
C GLU A 4 -37.42 -64.69 164.35
N ILE A 5 -36.71 -63.66 163.88
CA ILE A 5 -36.96 -63.04 162.58
C ILE A 5 -36.28 -63.89 161.51
N LEU A 6 -37.05 -64.59 160.68
CA LEU A 6 -36.54 -65.45 159.59
C LEU A 6 -36.03 -64.68 158.37
N SER A 7 -36.60 -63.51 158.09
CA SER A 7 -36.26 -62.72 156.91
C SER A 7 -36.83 -61.31 157.06
N PHE A 8 -36.05 -60.31 156.68
CA PHE A 8 -36.50 -58.93 156.56
C PHE A 8 -36.44 -58.52 155.09
N THR A 9 -37.61 -58.47 154.44
CA THR A 9 -37.74 -58.01 153.05
C THR A 9 -38.20 -56.57 153.06
N ILE A 10 -37.36 -55.67 152.54
CA ILE A 10 -37.76 -54.28 152.28
C ILE A 10 -38.76 -54.31 151.14
N LYS A 11 -39.99 -53.87 151.42
CA LYS A 11 -41.09 -53.89 150.44
C LYS A 11 -41.07 -52.65 149.56
N ASP A 12 -40.95 -51.48 150.19
CA ASP A 12 -40.95 -50.19 149.51
C ASP A 12 -39.93 -49.25 150.17
N VAL A 13 -39.16 -48.54 149.34
CA VAL A 13 -38.23 -47.48 149.77
C VAL A 13 -38.82 -46.16 149.27
N TYR A 14 -39.26 -45.32 150.21
CA TYR A 14 -39.75 -43.98 149.92
C TYR A 14 -38.69 -42.95 150.28
N ASP A 15 -38.58 -41.93 149.45
CA ASP A 15 -37.64 -40.84 149.60
C ASP A 15 -38.41 -39.51 149.55
N ASP A 16 -38.40 -38.78 150.67
CA ASP A 16 -39.09 -37.50 150.81
C ASP A 16 -38.41 -36.37 150.00
N VAL A 17 -37.14 -36.54 149.60
CA VAL A 17 -36.32 -35.50 148.94
C VAL A 17 -36.13 -35.79 147.43
N GLN A 18 -36.84 -36.77 146.86
CA GLN A 18 -36.86 -37.08 145.41
C GLN A 18 -35.47 -37.31 144.74
N TYR A 19 -34.47 -37.74 145.49
CA TYR A 19 -33.11 -38.04 145.02
C TYR A 19 -33.11 -39.17 143.98
N LEU A 20 -33.84 -40.27 144.24
CA LEU A 20 -33.92 -41.43 143.32
C LEU A 20 -34.54 -41.06 141.96
N ALA A 21 -35.59 -40.22 141.96
CA ALA A 21 -36.23 -39.75 140.73
C ALA A 21 -35.30 -38.84 139.92
N SER A 22 -34.48 -38.02 140.59
CA SER A 22 -33.51 -37.12 139.96
C SER A 22 -32.35 -37.89 139.32
N LEU A 23 -31.89 -38.97 139.96
CA LEU A 23 -30.86 -39.86 139.38
C LEU A 23 -31.36 -40.55 138.10
N GLY A 24 -32.61 -41.01 138.09
CA GLY A 24 -33.24 -41.59 136.90
C GLY A 24 -33.42 -40.59 135.74
N LYS A 25 -33.77 -39.33 136.05
CA LYS A 25 -33.84 -38.25 135.04
C LYS A 25 -32.47 -37.96 134.40
N ALA A 26 -31.40 -37.96 135.20
CA ALA A 26 -30.04 -37.75 134.67
C ALA A 26 -29.60 -38.91 133.74
N GLN A 27 -29.84 -40.15 134.15
CA GLN A 27 -29.48 -41.33 133.33
C GLN A 27 -30.30 -41.40 132.03
N THR A 28 -31.62 -41.13 132.08
CA THR A 28 -32.46 -41.09 130.88
C THR A 28 -32.08 -39.96 129.92
N ALA A 29 -31.67 -38.80 130.42
CA ALA A 29 -31.14 -37.71 129.59
C ALA A 29 -29.81 -38.06 128.92
N ASN A 30 -28.91 -38.77 129.62
CA ASN A 30 -27.65 -39.25 129.04
C ASN A 30 -27.91 -40.28 127.94
N VAL A 31 -28.77 -41.28 128.17
CA VAL A 31 -29.11 -42.28 127.15
C VAL A 31 -29.78 -41.64 125.92
N LYS A 32 -30.68 -40.68 126.11
CA LYS A 32 -31.27 -39.92 124.99
C LYS A 32 -30.23 -39.14 124.21
N ARG A 33 -29.32 -38.45 124.90
CA ARG A 33 -28.21 -37.72 124.26
C ARG A 33 -27.33 -38.67 123.45
N ASP A 34 -26.96 -39.81 124.01
CA ASP A 34 -26.10 -40.79 123.33
C ASP A 34 -26.82 -41.41 122.13
N ALA A 35 -28.12 -41.67 122.24
CA ALA A 35 -28.94 -42.10 121.11
C ALA A 35 -29.03 -41.04 120.01
N ASP A 36 -29.25 -39.77 120.36
CA ASP A 36 -29.30 -38.64 119.41
C ASP A 36 -27.94 -38.44 118.72
N ILE A 37 -26.83 -38.56 119.46
CA ILE A 37 -25.47 -38.53 118.91
C ILE A 37 -25.26 -39.71 117.96
N GLY A 38 -25.68 -40.92 118.33
CA GLY A 38 -25.58 -42.10 117.49
C GLY A 38 -26.37 -41.96 116.18
N VAL A 39 -27.59 -41.42 116.24
CA VAL A 39 -28.41 -41.13 115.06
C VAL A 39 -27.76 -40.05 114.18
N ALA A 40 -27.23 -38.98 114.78
CA ALA A 40 -26.55 -37.92 114.04
C ALA A 40 -25.25 -38.39 113.37
N GLN A 41 -24.48 -39.24 114.04
CA GLN A 41 -23.28 -39.86 113.48
C GLN A 41 -23.62 -40.82 112.34
N ALA A 42 -24.62 -41.69 112.53
CA ALA A 42 -25.08 -42.60 111.48
C ALA A 42 -25.59 -41.85 110.24
N ASN A 43 -26.38 -40.78 110.44
CA ASN A 43 -26.86 -39.93 109.34
C ASN A 43 -25.71 -39.18 108.64
N ARG A 44 -24.71 -38.70 109.40
CA ARG A 44 -23.52 -38.06 108.82
C ARG A 44 -22.72 -39.05 107.98
N ASP A 45 -22.45 -40.24 108.51
CA ASP A 45 -21.65 -41.26 107.83
C ASP A 45 -22.38 -41.80 106.59
N ALA A 46 -23.70 -41.98 106.68
CA ALA A 46 -24.54 -42.30 105.53
C ALA A 46 -24.48 -41.20 104.46
N GLY A 47 -24.60 -39.93 104.84
CA GLY A 47 -24.51 -38.79 103.92
C GLY A 47 -23.14 -38.63 103.26
N ILE A 48 -22.05 -38.84 104.01
CA ILE A 48 -20.69 -38.86 103.44
C ILE A 48 -20.57 -40.00 102.44
N LYS A 49 -21.06 -41.20 102.79
CA LYS A 49 -20.94 -42.35 101.92
C LYS A 49 -21.77 -42.22 100.64
N GLU A 50 -22.96 -41.65 100.75
CA GLU A 50 -23.82 -41.32 99.63
C GLU A 50 -23.15 -40.29 98.70
N ALA A 51 -22.63 -39.18 99.24
CA ALA A 51 -21.92 -38.17 98.47
C ALA A 51 -20.65 -38.71 97.78
N GLU A 52 -19.90 -39.61 98.43
CA GLU A 52 -18.76 -40.29 97.81
C GLU A 52 -19.17 -41.17 96.63
N CYS A 53 -20.22 -41.97 96.80
CA CYS A 53 -20.77 -42.82 95.75
C CYS A 53 -21.31 -41.99 94.59
N GLU A 54 -22.01 -40.89 94.88
CA GLU A 54 -22.54 -39.98 93.87
C GLU A 54 -21.41 -39.29 93.09
N ARG A 55 -20.37 -38.79 93.77
CA ARG A 55 -19.19 -38.22 93.12
C ARG A 55 -18.50 -39.24 92.22
N ALA A 56 -18.29 -40.47 92.69
CA ALA A 56 -17.68 -41.53 91.89
C ALA A 56 -18.54 -41.89 90.64
N ALA A 57 -19.87 -41.92 90.79
CA ALA A 57 -20.78 -42.16 89.66
C ALA A 57 -20.73 -41.01 88.64
N MET A 58 -20.72 -39.75 89.10
CA MET A 58 -20.58 -38.58 88.23
C MET A 58 -19.23 -38.57 87.51
N ASP A 59 -18.12 -38.90 88.20
CA ASP A 59 -16.80 -38.98 87.60
C ASP A 59 -16.74 -40.04 86.49
N ILE A 60 -17.35 -41.21 86.69
CA ILE A 60 -17.45 -42.26 85.66
C ILE A 60 -18.30 -41.77 84.48
N LYS A 61 -19.43 -41.11 84.75
CA LYS A 61 -20.31 -40.56 83.73
C LYS A 61 -19.58 -39.52 82.86
N TYR A 62 -18.95 -38.52 83.48
CA TYR A 62 -18.21 -37.48 82.75
C TYR A 62 -17.02 -38.04 81.97
N ASN A 63 -16.30 -39.02 82.51
CA ASN A 63 -15.23 -39.69 81.77
C ASN A 63 -15.77 -40.47 80.56
N THR A 64 -16.94 -41.09 80.69
CA THR A 64 -17.59 -41.82 79.60
C THR A 64 -18.08 -40.84 78.53
N ASP A 65 -18.76 -39.77 78.93
CA ASP A 65 -19.26 -38.73 78.03
C ASP A 65 -18.11 -38.04 77.27
N THR A 66 -17.02 -37.72 77.97
CA THR A 66 -15.80 -37.16 77.35
C THR A 66 -15.24 -38.11 76.29
N LYS A 67 -15.14 -39.42 76.59
CA LYS A 67 -14.68 -40.43 75.62
C LYS A 67 -15.63 -40.56 74.43
N ILE A 68 -16.94 -40.47 74.63
CA ILE A 68 -17.94 -40.52 73.55
C ILE A 68 -17.76 -39.31 72.62
N GLU A 69 -17.64 -38.11 73.18
CA GLU A 69 -17.44 -36.89 72.41
C GLU A 69 -16.09 -36.88 71.68
N ASP A 70 -15.02 -37.36 72.32
CA ASP A 70 -13.72 -37.52 71.68
C ASP A 70 -13.79 -38.49 70.50
N ASN A 71 -14.43 -39.65 70.67
CA ASN A 71 -14.63 -40.61 69.58
C ASN A 71 -15.50 -40.03 68.44
N SER A 72 -16.56 -39.31 68.79
CA SER A 72 -17.45 -38.62 67.84
C SER A 72 -16.69 -37.54 67.05
N ARG A 73 -15.88 -36.74 67.73
CA ARG A 73 -15.01 -35.73 67.13
C ARG A 73 -13.98 -36.38 66.20
N MET A 74 -13.30 -37.43 66.66
CA MET A 74 -12.32 -38.15 65.86
C MET A 74 -12.95 -38.75 64.60
N PHE A 75 -14.12 -39.37 64.73
CA PHE A 75 -14.88 -39.91 63.59
C PHE A 75 -15.25 -38.80 62.59
N LYS A 76 -15.78 -37.67 63.07
CA LYS A 76 -16.12 -36.52 62.21
C LYS A 76 -14.89 -35.93 61.51
N LEU A 77 -13.75 -35.83 62.20
CA LEU A 77 -12.50 -35.36 61.62
C LEU A 77 -11.98 -36.31 60.54
N GLN A 78 -11.98 -37.62 60.81
CA GLN A 78 -11.59 -38.62 59.80
C GLN A 78 -12.50 -38.57 58.59
N LYS A 79 -13.83 -38.51 58.79
CA LYS A 79 -14.80 -38.36 57.71
C LYS A 79 -14.52 -37.11 56.87
N ALA A 80 -14.32 -35.96 57.51
CA ALA A 80 -14.01 -34.71 56.82
C ALA A 80 -12.69 -34.78 56.02
N ASN A 81 -11.67 -35.48 56.54
CA ASN A 81 -10.42 -35.71 55.83
C ASN A 81 -10.64 -36.58 54.58
N PHE A 82 -11.39 -37.68 54.70
CA PHE A 82 -11.72 -38.52 53.55
C PHE A 82 -12.58 -37.77 52.52
N ASP A 83 -13.56 -36.99 52.96
CA ASP A 83 -14.38 -36.17 52.06
C ASP A 83 -13.52 -35.13 51.34
N LYS A 84 -12.55 -34.52 52.04
CA LYS A 84 -11.57 -33.62 51.42
C LYS A 84 -10.74 -34.34 50.36
N GLU A 85 -10.19 -35.51 50.67
CA GLU A 85 -9.38 -36.30 49.73
C GLU A 85 -10.19 -36.75 48.51
N ILE A 86 -11.42 -37.22 48.71
CA ILE A 86 -12.34 -37.60 47.62
C ILE A 86 -12.64 -36.38 46.75
N ASN A 87 -12.91 -35.21 47.35
CA ASN A 87 -13.21 -34.01 46.61
C ASN A 87 -11.99 -33.46 45.85
N THR A 88 -10.79 -33.51 46.45
CA THR A 88 -9.55 -33.14 45.74
C THR A 88 -9.28 -34.08 44.58
N ALA A 89 -9.41 -35.40 44.79
CA ALA A 89 -9.21 -36.39 43.73
C ALA A 89 -10.24 -36.24 42.59
N LYS A 90 -11.51 -35.94 42.93
CA LYS A 90 -12.56 -35.63 41.94
C LYS A 90 -12.25 -34.36 41.16
N ALA A 91 -11.83 -33.28 41.84
CA ALA A 91 -11.48 -32.02 41.19
C ALA A 91 -10.26 -32.19 40.27
N GLU A 92 -9.23 -32.92 40.71
CA GLU A 92 -8.06 -33.26 39.90
C GLU A 92 -8.44 -34.11 38.68
N ALA A 93 -9.29 -35.12 38.85
CA ALA A 93 -9.78 -35.95 37.74
C ALA A 93 -10.57 -35.11 36.72
N GLN A 94 -11.41 -34.19 37.18
CA GLN A 94 -12.16 -33.29 36.31
C GLN A 94 -11.24 -32.33 35.55
N LEU A 95 -10.28 -31.68 36.25
CA LEU A 95 -9.30 -30.80 35.61
C LEU A 95 -8.41 -31.56 34.63
N ALA A 96 -8.01 -32.78 34.95
CA ALA A 96 -7.25 -33.64 34.04
C ALA A 96 -8.06 -33.99 32.78
N TYR A 97 -9.35 -34.30 32.93
CA TYR A 97 -10.24 -34.54 31.80
C TYR A 97 -10.40 -33.30 30.91
N GLU A 98 -10.67 -32.13 31.51
CA GLU A 98 -10.78 -30.86 30.79
C GLU A 98 -9.47 -30.48 30.08
N LEU A 99 -8.32 -30.68 30.74
CA LEU A 99 -7.01 -30.46 30.15
C LEU A 99 -6.75 -31.39 28.96
N GLN A 100 -7.10 -32.67 29.07
CA GLN A 100 -6.98 -33.62 27.95
C GLN A 100 -7.90 -33.24 26.79
N ALA A 101 -9.14 -32.86 27.08
CA ALA A 101 -10.07 -32.36 26.05
C ALA A 101 -9.52 -31.12 25.34
N ALA A 102 -8.92 -30.17 26.08
CA ALA A 102 -8.28 -28.99 25.52
C ALA A 102 -7.06 -29.34 24.64
N LYS A 103 -6.20 -30.26 25.09
CA LYS A 103 -5.06 -30.75 24.29
C LYS A 103 -5.50 -31.43 23.00
N ILE A 104 -6.55 -32.25 23.06
CA ILE A 104 -7.11 -32.90 21.87
C ILE A 104 -7.68 -31.84 20.92
N ARG A 105 -8.46 -30.86 21.42
CA ARG A 105 -8.96 -29.76 20.60
C ARG A 105 -7.84 -28.95 19.95
N GLN A 106 -6.76 -28.67 20.67
CA GLN A 106 -5.59 -28.00 20.10
C GLN A 106 -4.94 -28.82 19.00
N ARG A 107 -4.82 -30.14 19.18
CA ARG A 107 -4.28 -31.05 18.15
C ARG A 107 -5.18 -31.08 16.91
N ILE A 108 -6.50 -31.19 17.10
CA ILE A 108 -7.47 -31.14 15.99
C ILE A 108 -7.35 -29.83 15.23
N ARG A 109 -7.32 -28.69 15.93
CA ARG A 109 -7.15 -27.37 15.30
C ARG A 109 -5.85 -27.26 14.52
N ASN A 110 -4.75 -27.79 15.04
CA ASN A 110 -3.48 -27.78 14.33
C ASN A 110 -3.56 -28.59 13.03
N GLU A 111 -4.21 -29.76 13.07
CA GLU A 111 -4.44 -30.58 11.88
C GLU A 111 -5.37 -29.87 10.88
N GLU A 112 -6.45 -29.25 11.35
CA GLU A 112 -7.37 -28.45 10.52
C GLU A 112 -6.64 -27.31 9.79
N ILE A 113 -5.78 -26.57 10.50
CA ILE A 113 -4.96 -25.51 9.89
C ILE A 113 -4.00 -26.10 8.85
N GLN A 114 -3.42 -27.28 9.10
CA GLN A 114 -2.57 -27.94 8.10
C GLN A 114 -3.35 -28.32 6.85
N ILE A 115 -4.57 -28.85 7.00
CA ILE A 115 -5.47 -29.15 5.90
C ILE A 115 -5.77 -27.87 5.11
N GLU A 116 -6.14 -26.77 5.78
CA GLU A 116 -6.42 -25.48 5.12
C GLU A 116 -5.20 -24.95 4.36
N VAL A 117 -4.00 -25.05 4.94
CA VAL A 117 -2.75 -24.63 4.28
C VAL A 117 -2.49 -25.47 3.03
N VAL A 118 -2.72 -26.78 3.09
CA VAL A 118 -2.56 -27.67 1.93
C VAL A 118 -3.59 -27.36 0.85
N GLU A 119 -4.85 -27.14 1.21
CA GLU A 119 -5.91 -26.73 0.28
C GLU A 119 -5.57 -25.41 -0.41
N ARG A 120 -5.20 -24.38 0.37
CA ARG A 120 -4.82 -23.07 -0.17
C ARG A 120 -3.58 -23.15 -1.05
N ARG A 121 -2.57 -23.97 -0.69
CA ARG A 121 -1.40 -24.22 -1.54
C ARG A 121 -1.79 -24.86 -2.87
N LYS A 122 -2.65 -25.88 -2.85
CA LYS A 122 -3.16 -26.51 -4.07
C LYS A 122 -3.97 -25.53 -4.92
N GLN A 123 -4.75 -24.66 -4.30
CA GLN A 123 -5.50 -23.64 -5.02
C GLN A 123 -4.56 -22.64 -5.72
N ILE A 124 -3.53 -22.15 -5.02
CA ILE A 124 -2.50 -21.29 -5.63
C ILE A 124 -1.79 -22.02 -6.77
N GLU A 125 -1.49 -23.30 -6.63
CA GLU A 125 -0.86 -24.10 -7.68
C GLU A 125 -1.76 -24.21 -8.93
N VAL A 126 -3.06 -24.49 -8.74
CA VAL A 126 -4.03 -24.51 -9.84
C VAL A 126 -4.14 -23.15 -10.51
N GLU A 127 -4.25 -22.06 -9.73
CA GLU A 127 -4.30 -20.69 -10.25
C GLU A 127 -3.02 -20.34 -11.03
N GLN A 128 -1.84 -20.72 -10.53
CA GLN A 128 -0.57 -20.54 -11.24
C GLN A 128 -0.55 -21.31 -12.58
N GLN A 129 -1.06 -22.54 -12.59
CA GLN A 129 -1.19 -23.32 -13.82
C GLN A 129 -2.19 -22.69 -14.81
N GLU A 130 -3.30 -22.13 -14.32
CA GLU A 130 -4.26 -21.40 -15.14
C GLU A 130 -3.66 -20.11 -15.72
N VAL A 131 -2.91 -19.34 -14.93
CA VAL A 131 -2.18 -18.16 -15.41
C VAL A 131 -1.16 -18.56 -16.47
N GLN A 132 -0.40 -19.64 -16.27
CA GLN A 132 0.55 -20.13 -17.29
C GLN A 132 -0.16 -20.56 -18.58
N ARG A 133 -1.30 -21.26 -18.47
CA ARG A 133 -2.11 -21.62 -19.65
C ARG A 133 -2.60 -20.38 -20.38
N LYS A 134 -3.12 -19.40 -19.65
CA LYS A 134 -3.62 -18.14 -20.21
C LYS A 134 -2.52 -17.29 -20.83
N GLU A 135 -1.33 -17.26 -20.22
CA GLU A 135 -0.15 -16.59 -20.78
C GLU A 135 0.29 -17.26 -22.09
N ARG A 136 0.31 -18.59 -22.14
CA ARG A 136 0.60 -19.33 -23.38
C ARG A 136 -0.45 -19.05 -24.45
N GLU A 137 -1.73 -19.09 -24.13
CA GLU A 137 -2.83 -18.75 -25.05
C GLU A 137 -2.71 -17.32 -25.58
N LEU A 138 -2.46 -16.34 -24.70
CA LEU A 138 -2.28 -14.94 -25.07
C LEU A 138 -1.02 -14.74 -25.94
N SER A 139 0.07 -15.45 -25.60
CA SER A 139 1.30 -15.43 -26.38
C SER A 139 1.07 -15.94 -27.81
N SER A 140 0.30 -17.02 -27.95
CA SER A 140 -0.03 -17.62 -29.26
C SER A 140 -1.04 -16.78 -30.04
N THR A 141 -2.04 -16.21 -29.38
CA THR A 141 -3.19 -15.57 -30.05
C THR A 141 -2.95 -14.09 -30.34
N VAL A 142 -2.20 -13.39 -29.50
CA VAL A 142 -2.01 -11.95 -29.60
C VAL A 142 -0.56 -11.62 -29.90
N ARG A 143 0.38 -12.13 -29.10
CA ARG A 143 1.79 -11.70 -29.20
C ARG A 143 2.47 -12.17 -30.48
N LEU A 144 2.37 -13.46 -30.80
CA LEU A 144 2.95 -14.06 -32.01
C LEU A 144 2.42 -13.42 -33.32
N PRO A 145 1.10 -13.25 -33.53
CA PRO A 145 0.60 -12.58 -34.73
C PRO A 145 0.93 -11.09 -34.75
N ALA A 146 0.89 -10.39 -33.62
CA ALA A 146 1.31 -8.98 -33.56
C ALA A 146 2.80 -8.82 -33.90
N GLU A 147 3.65 -9.72 -33.42
CA GLU A 147 5.09 -9.74 -33.72
C GLU A 147 5.31 -10.04 -35.21
N ALA A 148 4.58 -11.02 -35.78
CA ALA A 148 4.61 -11.33 -37.21
C ALA A 148 4.14 -10.14 -38.08
N GLU A 149 3.08 -9.44 -37.69
CA GLU A 149 2.62 -8.23 -38.39
C GLU A 149 3.63 -7.09 -38.29
N SER A 150 4.19 -6.85 -37.10
CA SER A 150 5.21 -5.81 -36.90
C SER A 150 6.44 -6.07 -37.77
N TYR A 151 6.90 -7.32 -37.82
CA TYR A 151 8.02 -7.74 -38.65
C TYR A 151 7.69 -7.57 -40.14
N ARG A 152 6.49 -7.95 -40.56
CA ARG A 152 6.03 -7.75 -41.95
C ARG A 152 6.02 -6.27 -42.33
N VAL A 153 5.50 -5.40 -41.47
CA VAL A 153 5.47 -3.95 -41.71
C VAL A 153 6.87 -3.37 -41.76
N GLN A 154 7.76 -3.79 -40.84
CA GLN A 154 9.15 -3.34 -40.82
C GLN A 154 9.88 -3.75 -42.11
N MET A 155 9.74 -5.00 -42.55
CA MET A 155 10.33 -5.49 -43.80
C MET A 155 9.80 -4.73 -45.02
N ILE A 156 8.49 -4.43 -45.07
CA ILE A 156 7.91 -3.61 -46.15
C ILE A 156 8.44 -2.18 -46.10
N ALA A 157 8.55 -1.58 -44.92
CA ALA A 157 9.07 -0.23 -44.74
C ALA A 157 10.55 -0.13 -45.12
N GLU A 158 11.35 -1.13 -44.76
CA GLU A 158 12.76 -1.24 -45.12
C GLU A 158 12.95 -1.48 -46.62
N GLY A 159 12.12 -2.34 -47.22
CA GLY A 159 12.07 -2.54 -48.67
C GLY A 159 11.73 -1.25 -49.42
N LYS A 160 10.70 -0.51 -48.97
CA LYS A 160 10.33 0.80 -49.53
C LYS A 160 11.45 1.82 -49.37
N ARG A 161 12.06 1.91 -48.19
CA ARG A 161 13.19 2.82 -47.93
C ARG A 161 14.35 2.51 -48.87
N THR A 162 14.70 1.24 -49.03
CA THR A 162 15.75 0.80 -49.94
C THR A 162 15.40 1.13 -51.39
N GLN A 163 14.15 0.91 -51.82
CA GLN A 163 13.69 1.26 -53.16
C GLN A 163 13.76 2.78 -53.40
N THR A 164 13.32 3.61 -52.46
CA THR A 164 13.38 5.07 -52.56
C THR A 164 14.83 5.56 -52.61
N VAL A 165 15.72 5.02 -51.76
CA VAL A 165 17.15 5.37 -51.77
C VAL A 165 17.79 4.94 -53.09
N ALA A 166 17.55 3.73 -53.57
CA ALA A 166 18.07 3.24 -54.84
C ALA A 166 17.55 4.06 -56.03
N SER A 167 16.26 4.43 -56.04
CA SER A 167 15.68 5.29 -57.06
C SER A 167 16.29 6.69 -57.04
N ALA A 168 16.45 7.30 -55.86
CA ALA A 168 17.07 8.60 -55.71
C ALA A 168 18.55 8.59 -56.12
N GLN A 169 19.28 7.51 -55.81
CA GLN A 169 20.66 7.32 -56.28
C GLN A 169 20.72 7.16 -57.80
N ALA A 170 19.84 6.36 -58.39
CA ALA A 170 19.78 6.18 -59.84
C ALA A 170 19.43 7.50 -60.55
N GLU A 171 18.53 8.31 -59.99
CA GLU A 171 18.19 9.63 -60.52
C GLU A 171 19.36 10.62 -60.36
N ALA A 172 20.05 10.62 -59.22
CA ALA A 172 21.25 11.43 -59.00
C ALA A 172 22.37 11.05 -59.98
N GLU A 173 22.59 9.74 -60.23
CA GLU A 173 23.55 9.28 -61.24
C GLU A 173 23.14 9.67 -62.65
N LYS A 174 21.84 9.59 -62.98
CA LYS A 174 21.31 10.05 -64.27
C LYS A 174 21.57 11.54 -64.48
N ILE A 175 21.26 12.37 -63.48
CA ILE A 175 21.51 13.83 -63.53
C ILE A 175 23.02 14.09 -63.65
N LYS A 176 23.86 13.39 -62.90
CA LYS A 176 25.32 13.53 -62.98
C LYS A 176 25.85 13.17 -64.36
N LYS A 177 25.40 12.06 -64.94
CA LYS A 177 25.79 11.65 -66.30
C LYS A 177 25.31 12.64 -67.35
N LEU A 178 24.06 13.10 -67.27
CA LEU A 178 23.52 14.11 -68.18
C LEU A 178 24.30 15.43 -68.07
N GLY A 179 24.51 15.94 -66.85
CA GLY A 179 25.29 17.15 -66.62
C GLY A 179 26.75 17.02 -67.08
N SER A 180 27.37 15.84 -66.94
CA SER A 180 28.71 15.60 -67.50
C SER A 180 28.72 15.57 -69.03
N ALA A 181 27.68 15.01 -69.65
CA ALA A 181 27.53 14.99 -71.09
C ALA A 181 27.25 16.39 -71.66
N GLU A 182 26.43 17.19 -70.99
CA GLU A 182 26.17 18.59 -71.32
C GLU A 182 27.42 19.45 -71.14
N ALA A 183 28.15 19.28 -70.03
CA ALA A 183 29.42 19.97 -69.80
C ALA A 183 30.45 19.62 -70.89
N TYR A 184 30.57 18.35 -71.26
CA TYR A 184 31.45 17.92 -72.35
C TYR A 184 31.01 18.48 -73.71
N ALA A 185 29.70 18.52 -73.98
CA ALA A 185 29.16 19.12 -75.21
C ALA A 185 29.46 20.63 -75.27
N ILE A 186 29.25 21.36 -74.17
CA ILE A 186 29.57 22.79 -74.07
C ILE A 186 31.08 23.01 -74.19
N GLU A 187 31.91 22.18 -73.57
CA GLU A 187 33.37 22.27 -73.69
C GLU A 187 33.82 22.00 -75.14
N ALA A 188 33.23 21.02 -75.83
CA ALA A 188 33.53 20.72 -77.23
C ALA A 188 33.11 21.88 -78.15
N VAL A 189 31.91 22.46 -77.95
CA VAL A 189 31.45 23.65 -78.69
C VAL A 189 32.35 24.84 -78.38
N GLY A 190 32.70 25.07 -77.11
CA GLY A 190 33.58 26.15 -76.68
C GLY A 190 35.00 26.01 -77.22
N LYS A 191 35.56 24.79 -77.29
CA LYS A 191 36.83 24.50 -77.95
C LYS A 191 36.76 24.76 -79.44
N ALA A 192 35.71 24.27 -80.12
CA ALA A 192 35.50 24.53 -81.54
C ALA A 192 35.36 26.04 -81.83
N GLU A 193 34.68 26.79 -80.96
CA GLU A 193 34.56 28.24 -81.08
C GLU A 193 35.88 28.96 -80.79
N ALA A 194 36.63 28.54 -79.77
CA ALA A 194 37.95 29.05 -79.46
C ALA A 194 38.96 28.77 -80.60
N GLU A 195 38.89 27.60 -81.23
CA GLU A 195 39.68 27.26 -82.42
C GLU A 195 39.26 28.10 -83.63
N ARG A 196 37.96 28.30 -83.87
CA ARG A 196 37.48 29.22 -84.91
C ARG A 196 37.97 30.65 -84.67
N MET A 197 37.93 31.13 -83.42
CA MET A 197 38.47 32.45 -83.06
C MET A 197 39.99 32.52 -83.22
N ARG A 198 40.73 31.47 -82.85
CA ARG A 198 42.18 31.38 -83.09
C ARG A 198 42.52 31.39 -84.57
N MET A 199 41.80 30.65 -85.40
CA MET A 199 41.98 30.67 -86.85
C MET A 199 41.66 32.05 -87.42
N LYS A 200 40.54 32.68 -87.03
CA LYS A 200 40.24 34.07 -87.40
C LYS A 200 41.38 35.01 -86.96
N ALA A 201 41.86 34.91 -85.73
CA ALA A 201 42.95 35.74 -85.21
C ALA A 201 44.30 35.48 -85.92
N ALA A 202 44.59 34.24 -86.30
CA ALA A 202 45.79 33.88 -87.07
C ALA A 202 45.73 34.44 -88.50
N VAL A 203 44.55 34.39 -89.11
CA VAL A 203 44.28 35.03 -90.39
C VAL A 203 44.47 36.55 -90.28
N TYR A 204 43.91 37.21 -89.24
CA TYR A 204 44.15 38.64 -88.98
C TYR A 204 45.62 38.98 -88.72
N LYS A 205 46.40 38.09 -88.09
CA LYS A 205 47.86 38.28 -87.88
C LYS A 205 48.68 38.12 -89.16
N GLN A 206 48.30 37.19 -90.04
CA GLN A 206 48.99 36.97 -91.33
C GLN A 206 48.64 38.07 -92.34
N TYR A 207 47.45 38.67 -92.25
CA TYR A 207 47.12 39.92 -92.95
C TYR A 207 47.68 41.17 -92.25
N GLY A 208 48.93 41.09 -91.79
CA GLY A 208 49.68 42.22 -91.23
C GLY A 208 49.78 43.37 -92.24
N GLU A 209 49.42 44.57 -91.78
CA GLU A 209 49.34 45.85 -92.49
C GLU A 209 48.27 45.98 -93.59
N ALA A 210 48.07 44.99 -94.47
CA ALA A 210 47.13 45.12 -95.59
C ALA A 210 45.64 45.03 -95.19
N ALA A 211 45.27 44.18 -94.22
CA ALA A 211 43.87 44.11 -93.75
C ALA A 211 43.52 45.26 -92.80
N ILE A 212 44.47 45.87 -92.10
CA ILE A 212 44.19 47.08 -91.32
C ILE A 212 43.88 48.23 -92.29
N MET A 213 44.64 48.37 -93.38
CA MET A 213 44.33 49.34 -94.43
C MET A 213 42.98 49.06 -95.11
N SER A 214 42.66 47.80 -95.42
CA SER A 214 41.37 47.39 -96.01
C SER A 214 40.18 47.56 -95.07
N LEU A 215 40.34 47.24 -93.78
CA LEU A 215 39.30 47.42 -92.75
C LEU A 215 39.07 48.90 -92.46
N VAL A 216 40.13 49.72 -92.46
CA VAL A 216 40.02 51.19 -92.38
C VAL A 216 39.37 51.75 -93.64
N LEU A 217 39.70 51.25 -94.84
CA LEU A 217 39.06 51.64 -96.10
C LEU A 217 37.58 51.20 -96.20
N GLU A 218 37.18 50.07 -95.61
CA GLU A 218 35.77 49.64 -95.51
C GLU A 218 35.01 50.33 -94.37
N ALA A 219 35.70 50.70 -93.28
CA ALA A 219 35.13 51.47 -92.18
C ALA A 219 35.03 52.97 -92.51
N LEU A 220 35.86 53.49 -93.41
CA LEU A 220 35.87 54.89 -93.85
C LEU A 220 34.50 55.35 -94.38
N PRO A 221 33.77 54.60 -95.23
CA PRO A 221 32.41 54.93 -95.62
C PRO A 221 31.43 55.00 -94.46
N LYS A 222 31.56 54.12 -93.45
CA LYS A 222 30.67 54.10 -92.27
C LYS A 222 30.96 55.25 -91.31
N ILE A 223 32.24 55.56 -91.09
CA ILE A 223 32.66 56.73 -90.32
C ILE A 223 32.32 58.02 -91.08
N ALA A 224 32.52 58.08 -92.39
CA ALA A 224 32.08 59.21 -93.20
C ALA A 224 30.55 59.35 -93.18
N ALA A 225 29.78 58.26 -93.20
CA ALA A 225 28.32 58.31 -93.06
C ALA A 225 27.85 58.80 -91.68
N GLU A 226 28.50 58.38 -90.59
CA GLU A 226 28.21 58.86 -89.24
C GLU A 226 28.63 60.32 -89.03
N VAL A 227 29.77 60.75 -89.58
CA VAL A 227 30.26 62.14 -89.50
C VAL A 227 29.50 63.08 -90.45
N SER A 228 28.96 62.58 -91.57
CA SER A 228 28.12 63.34 -92.51
C SER A 228 26.62 63.29 -92.19
N ALA A 229 26.15 62.33 -91.38
CA ALA A 229 24.75 62.26 -90.96
C ALA A 229 24.23 63.55 -90.28
N PRO A 230 25.03 64.31 -89.50
CA PRO A 230 24.62 65.61 -88.98
C PRO A 230 24.67 66.74 -90.03
N LEU A 231 25.57 66.66 -91.02
CA LEU A 231 25.73 67.68 -92.08
C LEU A 231 24.73 67.50 -93.23
N ALA A 232 24.29 66.27 -93.51
CA ALA A 232 23.25 65.97 -94.50
C ALA A 232 21.83 66.26 -93.96
N LYS A 233 21.66 66.40 -92.64
CA LYS A 233 20.38 66.78 -92.00
C LYS A 233 20.17 68.30 -91.89
N THR A 234 21.10 69.12 -92.36
CA THR A 234 20.92 70.58 -92.45
C THR A 234 20.60 70.99 -93.90
N GLU A 235 19.44 70.56 -94.41
CA GLU A 235 18.89 71.05 -95.70
C GLU A 235 18.08 72.34 -95.55
N GLU A 236 17.99 72.91 -94.35
CA GLU A 236 17.32 74.19 -94.14
C GLU A 236 18.09 75.07 -93.15
N ILE A 237 18.95 75.92 -93.70
CA ILE A 237 19.39 77.14 -93.01
C ILE A 237 18.17 78.06 -93.00
N VAL A 238 17.34 77.95 -91.96
CA VAL A 238 16.30 78.94 -91.68
C VAL A 238 16.99 80.17 -91.12
N LEU A 239 17.16 81.17 -91.97
CA LEU A 239 17.53 82.52 -91.60
C LEU A 239 16.38 83.11 -90.76
N LEU A 240 16.40 82.86 -89.46
CA LEU A 240 15.47 83.46 -88.51
C LEU A 240 15.91 84.90 -88.22
N SER A 241 14.96 85.83 -88.38
CA SER A 241 14.98 87.18 -87.82
C SER A 241 15.65 88.27 -88.66
N GLY A 242 14.83 88.95 -89.48
CA GLY A 242 14.20 90.20 -89.04
C GLY A 242 12.71 90.12 -89.40
N GLU A 243 11.72 90.42 -88.57
CA GLU A 243 11.70 91.17 -87.32
C GLU A 243 10.40 90.81 -86.56
N ASN A 244 10.57 90.46 -85.27
CA ASN A 244 9.63 90.51 -84.14
C ASN A 244 8.36 89.62 -84.05
N THR A 245 8.45 88.72 -83.04
CA THR A 245 7.42 88.31 -82.03
C THR A 245 6.18 87.53 -82.51
N GLY A 246 5.82 86.35 -82.00
CA GLY A 246 6.33 85.53 -80.91
C GLY A 246 5.40 84.31 -80.68
N THR A 247 6.03 83.20 -80.29
CA THR A 247 5.56 82.14 -79.38
C THR A 247 4.41 81.18 -79.74
N ALA A 248 4.83 79.92 -79.95
CA ALA A 248 4.47 78.73 -79.16
C ALA A 248 3.58 77.66 -79.81
N GLU A 249 4.20 76.94 -80.75
CA GLU A 249 3.89 75.56 -81.10
C GLU A 249 4.39 74.58 -80.01
N ILE A 250 3.52 74.23 -79.05
CA ILE A 250 3.73 73.11 -78.10
C ILE A 250 2.42 72.31 -77.94
N ALA A 251 1.74 71.96 -79.03
CA ALA A 251 0.38 71.38 -78.94
C ALA A 251 0.13 70.09 -79.74
N ARG A 252 1.13 69.46 -80.38
CA ARG A 252 0.87 68.28 -81.25
C ARG A 252 1.72 67.03 -81.03
N LEU A 253 2.52 66.95 -79.96
CA LEU A 253 3.40 65.79 -79.71
C LEU A 253 3.12 65.00 -78.41
N ALA A 254 1.87 64.96 -77.92
CA ALA A 254 1.51 64.21 -76.70
C ALA A 254 0.06 63.67 -76.72
N GLY A 255 -0.27 62.76 -77.66
CA GLY A 255 -1.65 62.23 -77.77
C GLY A 255 -1.83 60.80 -78.30
N GLN A 256 -0.76 60.02 -78.52
CA GLN A 256 -0.85 58.64 -79.00
C GLN A 256 -0.48 57.61 -77.93
N ILE A 257 -1.33 57.44 -76.92
CA ILE A 257 -1.47 56.16 -76.17
C ILE A 257 -2.94 55.96 -75.73
N PRO A 258 -3.69 55.07 -76.40
CA PRO A 258 -4.81 54.32 -75.79
C PRO A 258 -4.34 53.02 -75.09
N PRO A 259 -5.21 52.35 -74.31
CA PRO A 259 -4.89 51.68 -73.04
C PRO A 259 -4.31 50.27 -73.18
N ALA A 260 -3.05 50.06 -72.76
CA ALA A 260 -2.41 48.74 -72.69
C ALA A 260 -1.75 48.44 -71.32
N LEU A 261 -2.19 49.12 -70.25
CA LEU A 261 -1.60 48.99 -68.90
C LEU A 261 -2.59 48.53 -67.81
N HIS A 262 -3.77 48.04 -68.18
CA HIS A 262 -4.71 47.37 -67.27
C HIS A 262 -4.57 45.83 -67.22
N ALA A 263 -3.59 45.25 -67.93
CA ALA A 263 -3.36 43.80 -67.96
C ALA A 263 -2.09 43.34 -67.19
N LEU A 264 -1.37 44.25 -66.52
CA LEU A 264 -0.03 43.95 -65.98
C LEU A 264 0.10 43.92 -64.45
N THR A 265 -0.95 44.20 -63.69
CA THR A 265 -0.94 44.02 -62.23
C THR A 265 -2.33 43.64 -61.73
N GLY A 266 -2.76 42.39 -62.00
CA GLY A 266 -4.10 41.88 -61.69
C GLY A 266 -4.42 41.70 -60.21
N VAL A 267 -4.40 42.77 -59.41
CA VAL A 267 -4.83 42.78 -58.00
C VAL A 267 -5.65 44.03 -57.70
N ASP A 268 -6.96 43.85 -57.48
CA ASP A 268 -7.89 44.86 -56.98
C ASP A 268 -7.75 45.03 -55.46
N ILE A 269 -7.13 46.13 -55.03
CA ILE A 269 -6.84 46.46 -53.62
C ILE A 269 -8.13 46.78 -52.83
N SER A 270 -9.24 47.08 -53.50
CA SER A 270 -10.54 47.36 -52.87
C SER A 270 -11.21 46.12 -52.22
N LYS A 271 -10.69 44.90 -52.45
CA LYS A 271 -11.21 43.65 -51.86
C LYS A 271 -10.41 43.12 -50.66
N VAL A 272 -9.28 43.73 -50.32
CA VAL A 272 -8.42 43.28 -49.19
C VAL A 272 -8.74 44.02 -47.88
N LEU A 273 -9.41 45.18 -47.94
CA LEU A 273 -9.70 45.99 -46.75
C LEU A 273 -11.03 45.65 -46.04
N SER A 274 -11.86 44.74 -46.57
CA SER A 274 -13.16 44.37 -45.99
C SER A 274 -13.16 43.02 -45.23
N LYS A 275 -11.98 42.46 -44.91
CA LYS A 275 -11.85 41.15 -44.23
C LYS A 275 -10.94 41.14 -42.98
N LEU A 276 -10.85 42.25 -42.25
CA LEU A 276 -10.31 42.28 -40.89
C LEU A 276 -11.39 42.76 -39.91
N PRO A 277 -11.84 41.92 -38.96
CA PRO A 277 -12.98 42.22 -38.10
C PRO A 277 -12.61 43.15 -36.93
N GLY A 278 -13.38 44.23 -36.79
CA GLY A 278 -13.80 44.80 -35.49
C GLY A 278 -12.86 45.78 -34.77
N ALA A 279 -13.11 47.08 -34.96
CA ALA A 279 -13.10 48.08 -33.88
C ALA A 279 -13.76 49.40 -34.34
N LYS A 280 -15.06 49.50 -34.00
CA LYS A 280 -15.96 50.67 -33.97
C LYS A 280 -16.19 51.49 -35.24
#